data_AF-A0A316MJF2-F1
#
_entry.id   AF-A0A316MJF2-F1
#
_cell.length_a   1.000
_cell.length_b   1.000
_cell.length_c   1.000
_cell.angle_alpha   90.00
_cell.angle_beta   90.00
_cell.angle_gamma   90.00
#
_symmetry.space_group_name_H-M   'P 1'
#
loop_
_entity.id
_entity.type
_entity.pdbx_description
1 polymer ?
#
loop_
_entity_poly.entity_id
_entity_poly.type
_entity_poly.pdbx_seq_one_letter_code
_entity_poly.pdbx_strand_id
1 'polypeptide(L)'
;MKRYNYIRRIVDKLTSSGSNNEEFILYNHLVDMQSGTDGFFAVSIYSTADRYSGEVAVFSFDYLTRSLYLYIEDAESRQMADAIISAFKTFYPDYLKIIDDTLKQEEI
;
A
#
# COMPACT_ATOMS: atom_id res chain seq x y z
N MET A 1 14.45 9.69 -12.18
CA MET A 1 13.08 9.31 -11.74
C MET A 1 13.20 7.97 -11.04
N LYS A 2 12.81 7.88 -9.76
CA LYS A 2 12.83 6.61 -9.02
C LYS A 2 11.85 5.64 -9.70
N ARG A 3 12.21 4.35 -9.81
CA ARG A 3 11.34 3.32 -10.40
C ARG A 3 10.82 2.42 -9.29
N TYR A 4 9.51 2.43 -9.10
CA TYR A 4 8.81 1.68 -8.04
C TYR A 4 8.32 0.31 -8.50
N ASN A 5 9.09 -0.37 -9.37
CA ASN A 5 8.69 -1.65 -9.97
C ASN A 5 8.43 -2.76 -8.93
N TYR A 6 9.05 -2.66 -7.75
CA TYR A 6 8.88 -3.59 -6.65
C TYR A 6 7.49 -3.49 -6.00
N ILE A 7 6.83 -2.33 -6.07
CA ILE A 7 5.50 -2.11 -5.47
C ILE A 7 4.47 -3.07 -6.02
N ARG A 8 4.50 -3.35 -7.32
CA ARG A 8 3.59 -4.35 -7.91
C ARG A 8 3.72 -5.72 -7.24
N ARG A 9 4.95 -6.15 -6.92
CA ARG A 9 5.22 -7.44 -6.27
C ARG A 9 4.85 -7.43 -4.79
N ILE A 10 5.01 -6.29 -4.12
CA ILE A 10 4.54 -6.12 -2.75
C ILE A 10 3.01 -6.24 -2.72
N VAL A 11 2.30 -5.50 -3.57
CA VAL A 11 0.83 -5.56 -3.66
C VAL A 11 0.34 -6.96 -4.04
N ASP A 12 0.98 -7.62 -5.00
CA ASP A 12 0.70 -9.02 -5.36
C ASP A 12 0.78 -9.95 -4.14
N LYS A 13 1.81 -9.80 -3.31
CA LYS A 13 1.95 -10.57 -2.07
C LYS A 13 0.88 -10.21 -1.04
N LEU A 14 0.57 -8.92 -0.85
CA LEU A 14 -0.43 -8.46 0.11
C LEU A 14 -1.83 -8.99 -0.23
N THR A 15 -2.21 -8.94 -1.51
CA THR A 15 -3.55 -9.37 -1.96
C THR A 15 -3.68 -10.89 -2.09
N SER A 16 -2.57 -11.63 -2.14
CA SER A 16 -2.55 -13.10 -2.16
C SER A 16 -2.26 -13.74 -0.81
N SER A 17 -1.87 -12.97 0.20
CA SER A 17 -1.63 -13.50 1.55
C SER A 17 -2.93 -13.98 2.16
N GLY A 18 -2.89 -15.20 2.72
CA GLY A 18 -4.00 -15.73 3.51
C GLY A 18 -4.05 -15.19 4.94
N SER A 19 -3.05 -14.38 5.33
CA SER A 19 -3.01 -13.67 6.60
C SER A 19 -3.16 -12.17 6.35
N ASN A 20 -3.93 -11.48 7.18
CA ASN A 20 -4.00 -10.01 7.18
C ASN A 20 -3.11 -9.39 8.27
N ASN A 21 -2.30 -10.21 8.94
CA ASN A 21 -1.33 -9.81 9.96
C ASN A 21 -0.01 -10.52 9.65
N GLU A 22 0.89 -9.84 8.96
CA GLU A 22 2.18 -10.39 8.54
C GLU A 22 3.21 -9.27 8.40
N GLU A 23 4.43 -9.53 8.88
CA GLU A 23 5.59 -8.72 8.57
C GLU A 23 6.51 -9.52 7.64
N PHE A 24 6.99 -8.88 6.57
CA PHE A 24 7.94 -9.53 5.66
C PHE A 24 8.88 -8.53 5.00
N ILE A 25 10.05 -9.02 4.58
CA ILE A 25 11.02 -8.24 3.81
C ILE A 25 10.89 -8.62 2.33
N LEU A 26 10.71 -7.63 1.46
CA LEU A 26 10.70 -7.82 0.01
C LEU A 26 11.45 -6.68 -0.69
N TYR A 27 12.38 -7.02 -1.58
CA TYR A 27 13.25 -6.04 -2.27
C TYR A 27 13.99 -5.08 -1.32
N ASN A 28 14.43 -5.59 -0.16
CA ASN A 28 15.09 -4.81 0.90
C ASN A 28 14.19 -3.75 1.56
N HIS A 29 12.87 -3.87 1.43
CA HIS A 29 11.89 -3.09 2.18
C HIS A 29 11.19 -3.99 3.19
N LEU A 30 11.15 -3.56 4.44
CA LEU A 30 10.25 -4.14 5.42
C LEU A 30 8.82 -3.69 5.08
N VAL A 31 7.89 -4.64 5.08
CA VAL A 31 6.47 -4.41 4.87
C VAL A 31 5.76 -4.98 6.09
N ASP A 32 5.10 -4.11 6.83
CA ASP A 32 4.25 -4.47 7.96
C ASP A 32 2.79 -4.37 7.52
N MET A 33 2.08 -5.49 7.56
CA MET A 33 0.65 -5.57 7.24
C MET A 33 -0.10 -5.94 8.51
N GLN A 34 -1.06 -5.10 8.89
CA GLN A 34 -1.85 -5.29 10.10
C GLN A 34 -3.34 -5.16 9.82
N SER A 35 -4.13 -5.95 10.52
CA SER A 35 -5.58 -5.95 10.41
C SER A 35 -6.23 -6.15 11.76
N GLY A 36 -7.08 -5.18 12.12
CA GLY A 36 -7.94 -5.25 13.31
C GLY A 36 -9.33 -5.83 13.03
N THR A 37 -9.68 -6.11 11.77
CA THR A 37 -10.99 -6.62 11.37
C THR A 37 -10.92 -7.38 10.04
N ASP A 38 -11.79 -8.38 9.88
CA ASP A 38 -11.92 -9.11 8.62
C ASP A 38 -12.29 -8.15 7.47
N GLY A 39 -11.70 -8.37 6.30
CA GLY A 39 -11.97 -7.57 5.09
C GLY A 39 -11.21 -6.25 5.01
N PHE A 40 -10.25 -6.00 5.89
CA PHE A 40 -9.43 -4.79 5.88
C PHE A 40 -7.99 -5.12 6.26
N PHE A 41 -7.02 -4.41 5.67
CA PHE A 41 -5.66 -4.35 6.19
C PHE A 41 -5.04 -2.96 5.99
N ALA A 42 -4.16 -2.57 6.90
CA ALA A 42 -3.27 -1.41 6.79
C ALA A 42 -1.83 -1.89 6.54
N VAL A 43 -1.07 -1.12 5.76
CA VAL A 43 0.28 -1.45 5.33
C VAL A 43 1.19 -0.26 5.54
N SER A 44 2.33 -0.53 6.21
CA SER A 44 3.49 0.36 6.23
C SER A 44 4.62 -0.28 5.43
N ILE A 45 5.14 0.46 4.45
CA ILE A 45 6.36 0.10 3.72
C ILE A 45 7.49 0.97 4.24
N TYR A 46 8.55 0.36 4.75
CA TYR A 46 9.73 1.05 5.25
C TYR A 46 10.78 1.23 4.16
N SER A 47 11.61 2.27 4.29
CA SER A 47 12.66 2.60 3.31
C SER A 47 13.71 1.50 3.16
N THR A 48 13.90 0.69 4.21
CA THR A 48 14.80 -0.47 4.22
C THR A 48 14.17 -1.65 4.97
N ALA A 49 14.92 -2.73 5.17
CA ALA A 49 14.53 -3.85 6.05
C ALA A 49 14.54 -3.49 7.55
N ASP A 50 15.05 -2.31 7.92
CA ASP A 50 15.03 -1.79 9.28
C ASP A 50 13.81 -0.87 9.48
N ARG A 51 12.95 -1.19 10.46
CA ARG A 51 11.76 -0.39 10.75
C ARG A 51 12.07 1.04 11.20
N TYR A 52 13.27 1.29 11.71
CA TYR A 52 13.68 2.63 12.17
C TYR A 52 14.20 3.51 11.03
N SER A 53 14.28 3.00 9.80
CA SER A 53 14.74 3.77 8.64
C SER A 53 13.68 4.70 8.04
N GLY A 54 12.49 4.73 8.63
CA GLY A 54 11.37 5.57 8.21
C GLY A 54 10.48 4.91 7.16
N GLU A 55 9.21 5.30 7.15
CA GLU A 55 8.20 4.82 6.21
C GLU A 55 8.31 5.58 4.89
N VAL A 56 8.11 4.87 3.79
CA VAL A 56 8.08 5.43 2.42
C VAL A 56 6.68 5.39 1.82
N ALA A 57 5.78 4.59 2.39
CA ALA A 57 4.37 4.59 2.05
C ALA A 57 3.55 3.98 3.19
N VAL A 58 2.40 4.58 3.45
CA VAL A 58 1.37 4.08 4.36
C VAL A 58 0.05 4.10 3.61
N PHE A 59 -0.62 2.95 3.57
CA PHE A 59 -1.91 2.83 2.91
C PHE A 59 -2.73 1.71 3.52
N SER A 60 -4.03 1.75 3.33
CA SER A 60 -4.94 0.70 3.74
C SER A 60 -5.89 0.27 2.63
N PHE A 61 -6.32 -0.98 2.71
CA PHE A 61 -7.18 -1.60 1.71
C PHE A 61 -8.36 -2.28 2.41
N ASP A 62 -9.55 -1.76 2.14
CA ASP A 62 -10.83 -2.36 2.51
C ASP A 62 -11.34 -3.16 1.31
N TYR A 63 -11.49 -4.47 1.51
CA TYR A 63 -12.01 -5.42 0.53
C TYR A 63 -13.26 -6.14 1.02
N LEU A 64 -13.94 -5.59 2.02
CA LEU A 64 -15.22 -6.09 2.48
C LEU A 64 -16.28 -6.02 1.35
N THR A 65 -17.31 -6.86 1.45
CA THR A 65 -18.20 -7.33 0.37
C THR A 65 -19.05 -6.29 -0.39
N ARG A 66 -18.84 -4.99 -0.20
CA ARG A 66 -19.68 -3.95 -0.84
C ARG A 66 -18.94 -2.92 -1.68
N SER A 67 -17.65 -2.70 -1.49
CA SER A 67 -16.82 -1.80 -2.31
C SER A 67 -15.35 -1.95 -1.93
N LEU A 68 -14.47 -1.97 -2.92
CA LEU A 68 -13.03 -1.98 -2.68
C LEU A 68 -12.55 -0.54 -2.48
N TYR A 69 -11.98 -0.22 -1.33
CA TYR A 69 -11.38 1.08 -1.07
C TYR A 69 -9.89 0.95 -0.83
N LEU A 70 -9.11 1.73 -1.57
CA LEU A 70 -7.69 1.94 -1.33
C LEU A 70 -7.51 3.35 -0.77
N TYR A 71 -7.02 3.43 0.46
CA TYR A 71 -6.70 4.67 1.14
C TYR A 71 -5.18 4.87 1.10
N ILE A 72 -4.71 5.89 0.40
CA ILE A 72 -3.30 6.32 0.44
C ILE A 72 -3.18 7.39 1.52
N GLU A 73 -2.56 7.04 2.64
CA GLU A 73 -2.45 7.87 3.84
C GLU A 73 -1.19 8.74 3.78
N ASP A 74 -0.07 8.14 3.41
CA ASP A 74 1.21 8.83 3.20
C ASP A 74 2.05 8.14 2.12
N ALA A 75 2.88 8.91 1.42
CA ALA A 75 3.83 8.39 0.44
C ALA A 75 5.02 9.34 0.28
N GLU A 76 6.25 8.80 0.19
CA GLU A 76 7.47 9.60 0.03
C GLU A 76 7.48 10.46 -1.24
N SER A 77 6.62 10.15 -2.21
CA SER A 77 6.42 10.94 -3.42
C SER A 77 5.11 10.58 -4.11
N ARG A 78 4.62 11.50 -4.96
CA ARG A 78 3.51 11.24 -5.89
C ARG A 78 3.71 9.98 -6.74
N GLN A 79 4.94 9.75 -7.19
CA GLN A 79 5.31 8.58 -8.01
C GLN A 79 5.13 7.25 -7.24
N MET A 80 5.34 7.27 -5.92
CA MET A 80 5.08 6.12 -5.06
C MET A 80 3.57 5.85 -4.95
N ALA A 81 2.78 6.88 -4.64
CA ALA A 81 1.32 6.78 -4.57
C ALA A 81 0.74 6.26 -5.90
N ASP A 82 1.17 6.83 -7.03
CA ASP A 82 0.74 6.39 -8.37
C ASP A 82 1.14 4.94 -8.67
N ALA A 83 2.30 4.48 -8.18
CA ALA A 83 2.74 3.09 -8.33
C ALA A 83 1.88 2.13 -7.52
N ILE A 84 1.49 2.49 -6.29
CA ILE A 84 0.59 1.69 -5.45
C ILE A 84 -0.79 1.61 -6.12
N ILE A 85 -1.35 2.76 -6.51
CA ILE A 85 -2.63 2.83 -7.23
C ILE A 85 -2.60 1.97 -8.50
N SER A 86 -1.55 2.09 -9.31
CA SER A 86 -1.42 1.33 -10.56
C SER A 86 -1.31 -0.18 -10.31
N ALA A 87 -0.62 -0.57 -9.24
CA ALA A 87 -0.53 -1.97 -8.83
C ALA A 87 -1.91 -2.52 -8.43
N PHE A 88 -2.65 -1.82 -7.56
CA PHE A 88 -4.00 -2.25 -7.15
C PHE A 88 -4.99 -2.28 -8.33
N LYS A 89 -4.94 -1.29 -9.24
CA LYS A 89 -5.77 -1.29 -10.46
C LYS A 89 -5.50 -2.49 -11.38
N THR A 90 -4.29 -3.06 -11.34
CA THR A 90 -3.98 -4.27 -12.10
C THR A 90 -4.74 -5.49 -11.59
N PHE A 91 -4.98 -5.57 -10.28
CA PHE A 91 -5.71 -6.67 -9.64
C PHE A 91 -7.21 -6.40 -9.53
N TYR A 92 -7.62 -5.13 -9.41
CA TYR A 92 -8.99 -4.69 -9.19
C TYR A 92 -9.36 -3.52 -10.13
N PRO A 93 -9.52 -3.76 -11.45
CA PRO A 93 -9.68 -2.68 -12.43
C PRO A 93 -11.00 -1.88 -12.31
N ASP A 94 -12.11 -2.55 -11.96
CA ASP A 94 -13.46 -1.98 -12.15
C ASP A 94 -14.17 -1.55 -10.86
N TYR A 95 -13.64 -1.91 -9.69
CA TYR A 95 -14.33 -1.76 -8.40
C TYR A 95 -13.55 -0.95 -7.36
N LEU A 96 -12.33 -0.53 -7.71
CA LEU A 96 -11.43 0.16 -6.82
C LEU A 96 -11.80 1.65 -6.72
N LYS A 97 -12.20 2.06 -5.53
CA LYS A 97 -12.33 3.47 -5.13
C LYS A 97 -11.06 3.90 -4.43
N ILE A 98 -10.51 5.03 -4.85
CA ILE A 98 -9.23 5.54 -4.34
C ILE A 98 -9.52 6.78 -3.52
N ILE A 99 -8.99 6.82 -2.30
CA ILE A 99 -8.96 7.98 -1.42
C ILE A 99 -7.48 8.29 -1.20
N ASP A 100 -7.04 9.47 -1.57
CA ASP A 100 -5.62 9.82 -1.61
C ASP A 100 -5.41 11.13 -0.84
N ASP A 101 -4.97 11.00 0.40
CA ASP A 101 -4.75 12.14 1.30
C ASP A 101 -3.43 12.87 1.00
N THR A 102 -2.52 12.24 0.23
CA THR A 102 -1.26 12.88 -0.22
C THR A 102 -1.53 14.07 -1.14
N LEU A 103 -2.63 14.04 -1.90
CA LEU A 103 -3.04 15.15 -2.77
C LEU A 103 -3.50 16.39 -2.01
N LYS A 104 -3.90 16.25 -0.74
CA LYS A 104 -4.34 17.40 0.09
C LYS A 104 -3.16 18.17 0.68
N GLN A 105 -1.96 17.60 0.69
CA GLN A 105 -0.77 18.23 1.24
C GLN A 105 -0.03 19.13 0.23
N GLU A 106 -0.35 19.05 -1.07
CA GLU A 106 0.27 19.88 -2.13
C GLU A 106 -0.32 21.32 -2.21
N GLU A 107 -1.32 21.68 -1.40
CA GLU A 107 -1.98 23.01 -1.41
C GLU A 107 -1.39 24.05 -0.44
N ILE A 108 -0.16 23.88 0.08
CA ILE A 108 0.49 24.85 1.00
C ILE A 108 1.78 25.42 0.41
#